data_AF-A0A2S6MZ02-F1
#
_entry.id   AF-A0A2S6MZ02-F1
#
_cell.length_a   1.000
_cell.length_b   1.000
_cell.length_c   1.000
_cell.angle_alpha   90.00
_cell.angle_beta   90.00
_cell.angle_gamma   90.00
#
_symmetry.space_group_name_H-M   'P 1'
#
loop_
_entity.id
_entity.type
_entity.pdbx_description
1 polymer ?
#
loop_
_entity_poly.entity_id
_entity_poly.type
_entity_poly.pdbx_seq_one_letter_code
_entity_poly.pdbx_strand_id
1 'polypeptide(L)'
;MTNPAALDVERIRADFPILTQTIRGKKLVFLDSAASAQKPRAVIDAMVNAMETQYANVHRGLHWMSERTTESFEGCRDAAAALMNARDRSEIVFTGNSTGAINLLAHSYGRGILKPGQAVLISGMEHHSNIVPWQLLREDRGIELRVAPVTDAGELDMAAFEALLQDAKVGLVAMTHMSNVLGTVTPAERIVQVAHAHGAKVMFDGSQAIVHRKVDVQALDCDFYVWTGHKLYGPTGIGVLWARRELLEAMPPFFGGGDMISSVTYEKSTWAEVPHKFEAGTPAILEGIGLKAAIDYVQAIGYDALAAHEASLTEHALARLATVPDLRIIGQAQDRGGVVSFVLGKAHAHDVATLLDRQGIAVRAGHHCAEPLMHRFGLDSTARASFGVYTTHAEIDALADGLVRVRDFFA
;
A
#
# COMPACT_ATOMS: atom_id res chain seq x y z
N MET A 1 18.11 26.81 6.41
CA MET A 1 17.03 25.91 6.00
C MET A 1 16.50 26.44 4.69
N THR A 2 16.95 25.88 3.57
CA THR A 2 16.45 26.24 2.24
C THR A 2 15.03 25.74 2.14
N ASN A 3 14.07 26.65 1.91
CA ASN A 3 12.71 26.29 1.57
C ASN A 3 12.79 25.32 0.37
N PRO A 4 12.30 24.07 0.45
CA PRO A 4 12.33 23.17 -0.69
C PRO A 4 11.63 23.89 -1.84
N ALA A 5 12.27 23.96 -3.01
CA ALA A 5 11.67 24.56 -4.18
C ALA A 5 10.32 23.87 -4.42
N ALA A 6 9.25 24.67 -4.57
CA ALA A 6 7.91 24.14 -4.79
C ALA A 6 7.93 23.18 -5.98
N LEU A 7 7.28 22.02 -5.82
CA LEU A 7 7.21 20.98 -6.84
C LEU A 7 6.48 21.53 -8.08
N ASP A 8 7.15 21.54 -9.23
CA ASP A 8 6.51 21.87 -10.52
C ASP A 8 5.61 20.71 -10.97
N VAL A 9 4.35 20.76 -10.53
CA VAL A 9 3.36 19.71 -10.78
C VAL A 9 3.02 19.58 -12.27
N GLU A 10 3.04 20.65 -13.06
CA GLU A 10 2.72 20.56 -14.49
C GLU A 10 3.84 19.85 -15.27
N ARG A 11 5.10 20.06 -14.89
CA ARG A 11 6.22 19.26 -15.41
C ARG A 11 6.06 17.79 -15.04
N ILE A 12 5.73 17.47 -13.78
CA ILE A 12 5.48 16.09 -13.34
C ILE A 12 4.32 15.46 -14.12
N ARG A 13 3.22 16.18 -14.31
CA ARG A 13 2.05 15.70 -15.06
C ARG A 13 2.36 15.34 -16.50
N ALA A 14 3.30 16.03 -17.14
CA ALA A 14 3.75 15.72 -18.50
C ALA A 14 4.37 14.31 -18.60
N ASP A 15 4.91 13.77 -17.50
CA ASP A 15 5.44 12.42 -17.46
C ASP A 15 4.33 11.35 -17.46
N PHE A 16 3.08 11.70 -17.12
CA PHE A 16 1.95 10.75 -17.04
C PHE A 16 1.03 10.89 -18.26
N PRO A 17 1.29 10.15 -19.36
CA PRO A 17 0.59 10.37 -20.63
C PRO A 17 -0.93 10.21 -20.53
N ILE A 18 -1.41 9.34 -19.65
CA ILE A 18 -2.85 9.09 -19.46
C ILE A 18 -3.62 10.32 -18.94
N LEU A 19 -2.96 11.27 -18.27
CA LEU A 19 -3.63 12.47 -17.73
C LEU A 19 -4.04 13.48 -18.82
N THR A 20 -3.59 13.28 -20.06
CA THR A 20 -4.00 14.08 -21.22
C THR A 20 -5.30 13.57 -21.87
N GLN A 21 -5.81 12.43 -21.42
CA GLN A 21 -7.01 11.83 -21.99
C GLN A 21 -8.26 12.66 -21.71
N THR A 22 -9.23 12.54 -22.62
CA THR A 22 -10.55 13.14 -22.49
C THR A 22 -11.57 12.03 -22.21
N ILE A 23 -12.29 12.14 -21.09
CA ILE A 23 -13.32 11.20 -20.66
C ILE A 23 -14.68 11.86 -20.83
N ARG A 24 -15.56 11.26 -21.63
CA ARG A 24 -16.92 11.77 -21.91
C ARG A 24 -16.93 13.23 -22.38
N GLY A 25 -15.95 13.60 -23.22
CA GLY A 25 -15.80 14.95 -23.76
C GLY A 25 -15.22 15.98 -22.77
N LYS A 26 -14.72 15.56 -21.60
CA LYS A 26 -14.10 16.43 -20.59
C LYS A 26 -12.68 15.99 -20.26
N LYS A 27 -11.83 16.92 -19.84
CA LYS A 27 -10.47 16.61 -19.36
C LYS A 27 -10.54 15.66 -18.17
N LEU A 28 -9.70 14.64 -18.14
CA LEU A 28 -9.61 13.70 -17.02
C LEU A 28 -9.15 14.43 -15.75
N VAL A 29 -9.89 14.22 -14.67
CA VAL A 29 -9.51 14.55 -13.29
C VAL A 29 -9.44 13.25 -12.51
N PHE A 30 -8.23 12.71 -12.31
CA PHE A 30 -8.04 11.38 -11.73
C PHE A 30 -7.75 11.46 -10.22
N LEU A 31 -8.75 11.13 -9.40
CA LEU A 31 -8.71 11.17 -7.94
C LEU A 31 -9.00 9.79 -7.30
N ASP A 32 -8.54 8.70 -7.91
CA ASP A 32 -8.62 7.32 -7.37
C ASP A 32 -7.23 6.66 -7.22
N SER A 33 -6.20 7.46 -6.93
CA SER A 33 -4.81 6.99 -6.80
C SER A 33 -4.60 5.98 -5.67
N ALA A 34 -5.41 6.03 -4.59
CA ALA A 34 -5.34 5.07 -3.50
C ALA A 34 -5.85 3.66 -3.90
N ALA A 35 -6.59 3.53 -5.01
CA ALA A 35 -6.90 2.23 -5.60
C ALA A 35 -5.74 1.77 -6.49
N SER A 36 -5.30 2.60 -7.43
CA SER A 36 -4.11 2.36 -8.25
C SER A 36 -3.67 3.68 -8.87
N ALA A 37 -2.37 3.99 -8.80
CA ALA A 37 -1.83 5.24 -9.35
C ALA A 37 -1.58 5.12 -10.86
N GLN A 38 -1.51 6.25 -11.56
CA GLN A 38 -1.09 6.27 -12.96
C GLN A 38 0.42 6.04 -13.10
N LYS A 39 0.89 5.74 -14.32
CA LYS A 39 2.28 5.33 -14.58
C LYS A 39 3.03 6.44 -15.32
N PRO A 40 4.22 6.86 -14.87
CA PRO A 40 5.04 7.80 -15.60
C PRO A 40 5.65 7.10 -16.82
N ARG A 41 6.04 7.90 -17.82
CA ARG A 41 6.68 7.45 -19.05
C ARG A 41 7.91 6.60 -18.79
N ALA A 42 8.70 6.94 -17.77
CA ALA A 42 9.87 6.18 -17.35
C ALA A 42 9.56 4.70 -17.02
N VAL A 43 8.43 4.43 -16.37
CA VAL A 43 8.00 3.05 -16.03
C VAL A 43 7.58 2.31 -17.30
N ILE A 44 6.79 2.96 -18.15
CA ILE A 44 6.31 2.40 -19.41
C ILE A 44 7.50 2.02 -20.29
N ASP A 45 8.43 2.96 -20.48
CA ASP A 45 9.58 2.80 -21.36
C ASP A 45 10.57 1.77 -20.82
N ALA A 46 10.75 1.66 -19.50
CA ALA A 46 11.59 0.63 -18.89
C ALA A 46 11.07 -0.78 -19.21
N MET A 47 9.75 -1.00 -19.10
CA MET A 47 9.12 -2.28 -19.42
C MET A 47 9.19 -2.59 -20.91
N VAL A 48 8.85 -1.61 -21.77
CA VAL A 48 8.92 -1.76 -23.24
C VAL A 48 10.34 -2.06 -23.70
N ASN A 49 11.32 -1.26 -23.26
CA ASN A 49 12.71 -1.46 -23.62
C ASN A 49 13.23 -2.83 -23.15
N ALA A 50 12.84 -3.30 -21.96
CA ALA A 50 13.23 -4.63 -21.49
C ALA A 50 12.71 -5.75 -22.41
N MET A 51 11.44 -5.65 -22.85
CA MET A 51 10.84 -6.57 -23.80
C MET A 51 11.53 -6.55 -25.17
N GLU A 52 11.85 -5.36 -25.68
CA GLU A 52 12.39 -5.18 -27.03
C GLU A 52 13.88 -5.53 -27.15
N THR A 53 14.65 -5.39 -26.07
CA THR A 53 16.13 -5.38 -26.17
C THR A 53 16.85 -6.46 -25.39
N GLN A 54 16.25 -7.03 -24.34
CA GLN A 54 17.01 -7.87 -23.40
C GLN A 54 16.25 -9.05 -22.76
N TYR A 55 14.96 -9.24 -23.04
CA TYR A 55 14.12 -10.21 -22.31
C TYR A 55 14.59 -11.66 -22.40
N ALA A 56 14.78 -12.28 -21.23
CA ALA A 56 14.90 -13.72 -21.01
C ALA A 56 14.41 -14.09 -19.60
N ASN A 57 14.42 -15.38 -19.27
CA ASN A 57 14.24 -15.79 -17.87
C ASN A 57 15.50 -15.43 -17.04
N VAL A 58 15.34 -15.31 -15.72
CA VAL A 58 16.39 -14.83 -14.78
C VAL A 58 17.12 -15.95 -14.05
N HIS A 59 18.22 -15.60 -13.37
CA HIS A 59 19.05 -16.38 -12.45
C HIS A 59 19.87 -17.53 -13.05
N ARG A 60 19.27 -18.46 -13.79
CA ARG A 60 19.92 -19.75 -14.16
C ARG A 60 20.51 -19.79 -15.58
N GLY A 61 20.29 -18.78 -16.41
CA GLY A 61 20.82 -18.76 -17.78
C GLY A 61 22.23 -18.16 -17.85
N LEU A 62 23.15 -18.87 -18.52
CA LEU A 62 24.55 -18.45 -18.75
C LEU A 62 24.72 -17.62 -20.03
N HIS A 63 23.63 -17.28 -20.72
CA HIS A 63 23.67 -16.49 -21.93
C HIS A 63 23.43 -15.02 -21.62
N TRP A 64 23.98 -14.14 -22.45
CA TRP A 64 23.95 -12.69 -22.29
C TRP A 64 22.57 -12.11 -21.94
N MET A 65 21.50 -12.57 -22.61
CA MET A 65 20.13 -12.09 -22.33
C MET A 65 19.65 -12.40 -20.90
N SER A 66 19.99 -13.58 -20.37
CA SER A 66 19.62 -14.00 -19.01
C SER A 66 20.40 -13.20 -17.98
N GLU A 67 21.72 -13.03 -18.18
CA GLU A 67 22.57 -12.23 -17.29
C GLU A 67 22.04 -10.79 -17.19
N ARG A 68 21.76 -10.16 -18.34
CA ARG A 68 21.31 -8.77 -18.40
C ARG A 68 19.89 -8.57 -17.86
N THR A 69 18.98 -9.53 -18.10
CA THR A 69 17.65 -9.50 -17.48
C THR A 69 17.73 -9.70 -15.98
N THR A 70 18.59 -10.61 -15.52
CA THR A 70 18.81 -10.86 -14.08
C THR A 70 19.32 -9.62 -13.40
N GLU A 71 20.34 -8.95 -13.94
CA GLU A 71 20.87 -7.69 -13.41
C GLU A 71 19.77 -6.62 -13.31
N SER A 72 18.96 -6.47 -14.38
CA SER A 72 17.88 -5.48 -14.41
C SER A 72 16.77 -5.78 -13.37
N PHE A 73 16.39 -7.05 -13.23
CA PHE A 73 15.38 -7.50 -12.27
C PHE A 73 15.89 -7.38 -10.83
N GLU A 74 17.09 -7.87 -10.55
CA GLU A 74 17.71 -7.83 -9.23
C GLU A 74 18.06 -6.39 -8.81
N GLY A 75 18.28 -5.47 -9.75
CA GLY A 75 18.39 -4.03 -9.46
C GLY A 75 17.11 -3.43 -8.87
N CYS A 76 15.93 -4.03 -9.10
CA CYS A 76 14.71 -3.64 -8.39
C CYS A 76 14.79 -3.95 -6.90
N ARG A 77 15.43 -5.07 -6.54
CA ARG A 77 15.55 -5.51 -5.14
C ARG A 77 16.42 -4.54 -4.36
N ASP A 78 17.52 -4.08 -4.96
CA ASP A 78 18.38 -3.04 -4.38
C ASP A 78 17.61 -1.72 -4.21
N ALA A 79 16.84 -1.32 -5.23
CA ALA A 79 16.03 -0.10 -5.16
C ALA A 79 14.95 -0.19 -4.07
N ALA A 80 14.27 -1.34 -3.94
CA ALA A 80 13.27 -1.57 -2.90
C ALA A 80 13.89 -1.58 -1.49
N ALA A 81 15.08 -2.18 -1.33
CA ALA A 81 15.82 -2.13 -0.07
C ALA A 81 16.20 -0.68 0.28
N ALA A 82 16.76 0.07 -0.66
CA ALA A 82 17.14 1.47 -0.47
C ALA A 82 15.93 2.37 -0.18
N LEU A 83 14.79 2.13 -0.83
CA LEU A 83 13.55 2.90 -0.63
C LEU A 83 13.08 2.90 0.82
N MET A 84 13.17 1.74 1.46
CA MET A 84 12.73 1.52 2.85
C MET A 84 13.85 1.66 3.87
N ASN A 85 15.08 1.97 3.42
CA ASN A 85 16.28 1.90 4.24
C ASN A 85 16.46 0.51 4.90
N ALA A 86 16.24 -0.58 4.18
CA ALA A 86 16.53 -1.94 4.65
C ALA A 86 18.05 -2.17 4.77
N ARG A 87 18.48 -3.08 5.67
CA ARG A 87 19.92 -3.34 5.89
C ARG A 87 20.54 -4.11 4.75
N ASP A 88 19.77 -5.03 4.18
CA ASP A 88 20.26 -5.96 3.18
C ASP A 88 19.15 -6.29 2.17
N ARG A 89 19.52 -6.42 0.90
CA ARG A 89 18.59 -6.80 -0.18
C ARG A 89 17.94 -8.16 0.05
N SER A 90 18.56 -9.06 0.80
CA SER A 90 18.02 -10.39 1.14
C SER A 90 16.81 -10.32 2.07
N GLU A 91 16.55 -9.17 2.67
CA GLU A 91 15.34 -8.88 3.45
C GLU A 91 14.12 -8.58 2.56
N ILE A 92 14.31 -8.44 1.25
CA ILE A 92 13.26 -8.08 0.28
C ILE A 92 12.81 -9.33 -0.46
N VAL A 93 11.54 -9.69 -0.28
CA VAL A 93 10.85 -10.76 -1.02
C VAL A 93 9.85 -10.14 -1.98
N PHE A 94 9.92 -10.51 -3.26
CA PHE A 94 8.92 -10.14 -4.25
C PHE A 94 7.71 -11.07 -4.20
N THR A 95 6.54 -10.47 -4.33
CA THR A 95 5.24 -11.16 -4.37
C THR A 95 4.39 -10.57 -5.48
N GLY A 96 3.22 -11.14 -5.76
CA GLY A 96 2.31 -10.57 -6.78
C GLY A 96 1.66 -9.24 -6.37
N ASN A 97 1.56 -8.96 -5.06
CA ASN A 97 1.00 -7.75 -4.46
C ASN A 97 1.10 -7.83 -2.91
N SER A 98 0.73 -6.77 -2.19
CA SER A 98 0.72 -6.78 -0.72
C SER A 98 -0.21 -7.84 -0.12
N THR A 99 -1.33 -8.18 -0.77
CA THR A 99 -2.19 -9.30 -0.34
C THR A 99 -1.44 -10.63 -0.36
N GLY A 100 -0.65 -10.88 -1.41
CA GLY A 100 0.21 -12.06 -1.51
C GLY A 100 1.27 -12.10 -0.40
N ALA A 101 1.90 -10.96 -0.10
CA ALA A 101 2.83 -10.82 1.02
C ALA A 101 2.18 -11.09 2.39
N ILE A 102 0.98 -10.58 2.64
CA ILE A 102 0.25 -10.82 3.90
C ILE A 102 -0.15 -12.29 4.01
N ASN A 103 -0.58 -12.93 2.91
CA ASN A 103 -0.88 -14.36 2.89
C ASN A 103 0.36 -15.23 3.12
N LEU A 104 1.51 -14.84 2.56
CA LEU A 104 2.81 -15.46 2.87
C LEU A 104 3.06 -15.40 4.37
N LEU A 105 2.90 -14.24 5.02
CA LEU A 105 3.09 -14.12 6.47
C LEU A 105 2.05 -14.92 7.26
N ALA A 106 0.77 -14.89 6.89
CA ALA A 106 -0.25 -15.71 7.55
C ALA A 106 0.05 -17.21 7.47
N HIS A 107 0.61 -17.66 6.35
CA HIS A 107 1.04 -19.05 6.19
C HIS A 107 2.35 -19.34 6.92
N SER A 108 3.43 -18.68 6.53
CA SER A 108 4.77 -19.01 6.99
C SER A 108 5.02 -18.58 8.44
N TYR A 109 4.64 -17.35 8.81
CA TYR A 109 4.76 -16.90 10.20
C TYR A 109 3.58 -17.38 11.05
N GLY A 110 2.36 -17.13 10.59
CA GLY A 110 1.13 -17.44 11.33
C GLY A 110 0.97 -18.93 11.61
N ARG A 111 1.01 -19.79 10.58
CA ARG A 111 0.88 -21.25 10.77
C ARG A 111 2.19 -21.94 11.15
N GLY A 112 3.34 -21.40 10.71
CA GLY A 112 4.65 -22.03 10.92
C GLY A 112 5.34 -21.67 12.24
N ILE A 113 5.05 -20.50 12.82
CA ILE A 113 5.79 -19.95 13.97
C ILE A 113 4.88 -19.67 15.17
N LEU A 114 3.68 -19.10 14.96
CA LEU A 114 2.76 -18.85 16.09
C LEU A 114 2.31 -20.17 16.75
N LYS A 115 2.14 -20.11 18.07
CA LYS A 115 1.76 -21.25 18.90
C LYS A 115 0.26 -21.23 19.19
N PRO A 116 -0.37 -22.40 19.40
CA PRO A 116 -1.75 -22.48 19.90
C PRO A 116 -1.93 -21.63 21.17
N GLY A 117 -3.05 -20.90 21.23
CA GLY A 117 -3.36 -19.97 22.33
C GLY A 117 -2.76 -18.57 22.20
N GLN A 118 -1.96 -18.30 21.16
CA GLN A 118 -1.57 -16.94 20.79
C GLN A 118 -2.63 -16.24 19.94
N ALA A 119 -2.49 -14.92 19.83
CA ALA A 119 -3.37 -14.04 19.07
C ALA A 119 -2.63 -13.23 17.99
N VAL A 120 -3.36 -12.86 16.94
CA VAL A 120 -3.04 -11.76 16.03
C VAL A 120 -3.88 -10.55 16.43
N LEU A 121 -3.28 -9.37 16.56
CA LEU A 121 -3.96 -8.11 16.82
C LEU A 121 -3.92 -7.21 15.58
N ILE A 122 -5.10 -6.81 15.10
CA ILE A 122 -5.27 -5.88 13.98
C ILE A 122 -5.99 -4.60 14.43
N SER A 123 -6.07 -3.57 13.58
CA SER A 123 -6.93 -2.40 13.84
C SER A 123 -8.33 -2.58 13.29
N GLY A 124 -9.27 -1.74 13.73
CA GLY A 124 -10.59 -1.62 13.11
C GLY A 124 -10.60 -0.93 11.75
N MET A 125 -9.45 -0.43 11.25
CA MET A 125 -9.33 0.28 9.97
C MET A 125 -8.55 -0.51 8.90
N GLU A 126 -8.32 -1.81 9.12
CA GLU A 126 -7.60 -2.64 8.16
C GLU A 126 -8.33 -2.78 6.82
N HIS A 127 -7.54 -2.85 5.76
CA HIS A 127 -7.99 -3.36 4.46
C HIS A 127 -8.27 -4.87 4.58
N HIS A 128 -9.20 -5.40 3.80
CA HIS A 128 -9.58 -6.82 3.81
C HIS A 128 -8.39 -7.78 3.63
N SER A 129 -7.39 -7.36 2.85
CA SER A 129 -6.12 -8.10 2.69
C SER A 129 -5.35 -8.30 4.00
N ASN A 130 -5.52 -7.41 4.98
CA ASN A 130 -4.96 -7.52 6.32
C ASN A 130 -6.00 -7.94 7.39
N ILE A 131 -7.11 -8.57 6.96
CA ILE A 131 -8.14 -9.16 7.83
C ILE A 131 -8.31 -10.64 7.51
N VAL A 132 -8.67 -10.93 6.25
CA VAL A 132 -9.10 -12.28 5.82
C VAL A 132 -8.03 -13.34 6.06
N PRO A 133 -6.72 -13.12 5.77
CA PRO A 133 -5.70 -14.13 6.05
C PRO A 133 -5.64 -14.55 7.52
N TRP A 134 -5.88 -13.62 8.44
CA TRP A 134 -5.89 -13.89 9.89
C TRP A 134 -7.17 -14.59 10.34
N GLN A 135 -8.31 -14.30 9.70
CA GLN A 135 -9.55 -15.05 9.93
C GLN A 135 -9.40 -16.51 9.51
N LEU A 136 -8.80 -16.77 8.35
CA LEU A 136 -8.51 -18.13 7.89
C LEU A 136 -7.54 -18.85 8.84
N LEU A 137 -6.54 -18.14 9.36
CA LEU A 137 -5.62 -18.68 10.37
C LEU A 137 -6.35 -19.02 11.68
N ARG A 138 -7.28 -18.17 12.12
CA ARG A 138 -8.14 -18.45 13.28
C ARG A 138 -8.97 -19.72 13.07
N GLU A 139 -9.56 -19.88 11.90
CA GLU A 139 -10.41 -21.04 11.57
C GLU A 139 -9.62 -22.35 11.46
N ASP A 140 -8.44 -22.35 10.82
CA ASP A 140 -7.60 -23.55 10.65
C ASP A 140 -6.80 -23.92 11.91
N ARG A 141 -6.38 -22.93 12.72
CA ARG A 141 -5.38 -23.12 13.78
C ARG A 141 -5.81 -22.66 15.17
N GLY A 142 -6.97 -22.03 15.30
CA GLY A 142 -7.44 -21.49 16.58
C GLY A 142 -6.59 -20.31 17.10
N ILE A 143 -5.83 -19.64 16.23
CA ILE A 143 -5.13 -18.41 16.58
C ILE A 143 -6.17 -17.30 16.74
N GLU A 144 -6.24 -16.69 17.93
CA GLU A 144 -7.25 -15.67 18.23
C GLU A 144 -7.02 -14.43 17.34
N LEU A 145 -8.10 -13.79 16.88
CA LEU A 145 -8.02 -12.50 16.18
C LEU A 145 -8.61 -11.40 17.08
N ARG A 146 -7.76 -10.49 17.52
CA ARG A 146 -8.13 -9.31 18.32
C ARG A 146 -8.18 -8.07 17.42
N VAL A 147 -9.07 -7.14 17.74
CA VAL A 147 -9.27 -5.92 16.96
C VAL A 147 -9.22 -4.71 17.87
N ALA A 148 -8.22 -3.85 17.67
CA ALA A 148 -8.13 -2.56 18.34
C ALA A 148 -9.11 -1.56 17.68
N PRO A 149 -9.99 -0.91 18.45
CA PRO A 149 -11.02 -0.04 17.91
C PRO A 149 -10.43 1.25 17.33
N VAL A 150 -11.28 1.94 16.55
CA VAL A 150 -11.00 3.24 15.95
C VAL A 150 -11.89 4.28 16.63
N THR A 151 -11.36 5.46 16.91
CA THR A 151 -12.08 6.60 17.50
C THR A 151 -13.04 7.24 16.48
N ASP A 152 -13.95 8.11 16.92
CA ASP A 152 -14.83 8.83 16.00
C ASP A 152 -14.08 9.83 15.10
N ALA A 153 -12.90 10.28 15.54
CA ALA A 153 -11.97 11.05 14.71
C ALA A 153 -11.31 10.17 13.62
N GLY A 154 -11.43 8.85 13.68
CA GLY A 154 -10.80 7.95 12.73
C GLY A 154 -9.36 7.57 13.09
N GLU A 155 -8.96 7.74 14.35
CA GLU A 155 -7.63 7.38 14.85
C GLU A 155 -7.65 6.01 15.53
N LEU A 156 -6.50 5.33 15.60
CA LEU A 156 -6.37 4.10 16.39
C LEU A 156 -6.54 4.44 17.88
N ASP A 157 -7.43 3.74 18.59
CA ASP A 157 -7.54 3.86 20.04
C ASP A 157 -6.35 3.18 20.71
N MET A 158 -5.32 3.98 21.03
CA MET A 158 -4.09 3.50 21.63
C MET A 158 -4.27 2.93 23.03
N ALA A 159 -5.25 3.42 23.81
CA ALA A 159 -5.51 2.89 25.15
C ALA A 159 -6.12 1.48 25.06
N ALA A 160 -7.07 1.27 24.15
CA ALA A 160 -7.64 -0.04 23.90
C ALA A 160 -6.61 -1.00 23.26
N PHE A 161 -5.77 -0.50 22.34
CA PHE A 161 -4.66 -1.27 21.78
C PHE A 161 -3.69 -1.77 22.87
N GLU A 162 -3.26 -0.89 23.78
CA GLU A 162 -2.38 -1.24 24.90
C GLU A 162 -3.04 -2.26 25.85
N ALA A 163 -4.36 -2.14 26.10
CA ALA A 163 -5.11 -3.08 26.93
C ALA A 163 -5.18 -4.49 26.30
N LEU A 164 -5.31 -4.59 24.98
CA LEU A 164 -5.37 -5.87 24.25
C LEU A 164 -4.05 -6.65 24.25
N LEU A 165 -2.95 -6.03 24.68
CA LEU A 165 -1.61 -6.64 24.77
C LEU A 165 -1.24 -7.12 26.18
N GLN A 166 -1.99 -6.73 27.22
CA GLN A 166 -1.62 -6.92 28.63
C GLN A 166 -1.44 -8.39 29.05
N ASP A 167 -2.16 -9.32 28.42
CA ASP A 167 -2.05 -10.75 28.76
C ASP A 167 -0.86 -11.45 28.09
N ALA A 168 -0.05 -10.71 27.31
CA ALA A 168 1.12 -11.19 26.59
C ALA A 168 0.87 -12.39 25.66
N LYS A 169 -0.36 -12.56 25.15
CA LYS A 169 -0.71 -13.63 24.21
C LYS A 169 -0.60 -13.24 22.75
N VAL A 170 -0.55 -11.95 22.43
CA VAL A 170 -0.42 -11.49 21.05
C VAL A 170 0.98 -11.85 20.55
N GLY A 171 1.05 -12.72 19.55
CA GLY A 171 2.30 -13.07 18.89
C GLY A 171 2.62 -12.17 17.70
N LEU A 172 1.60 -11.58 17.08
CA LEU A 172 1.74 -10.67 15.95
C LEU A 172 0.74 -9.51 16.05
N VAL A 173 1.23 -8.30 15.91
CA VAL A 173 0.46 -7.10 15.62
C VAL A 173 0.56 -6.84 14.12
N ALA A 174 -0.58 -6.88 13.40
CA ALA A 174 -0.65 -6.67 11.96
C ALA A 174 -1.51 -5.43 11.67
N MET A 175 -0.87 -4.29 11.44
CA MET A 175 -1.53 -2.99 11.41
C MET A 175 -1.33 -2.27 10.09
N THR A 176 -2.32 -1.55 9.60
CA THR A 176 -2.09 -0.58 8.53
C THR A 176 -1.18 0.54 9.04
N HIS A 177 -0.21 0.97 8.23
CA HIS A 177 0.56 2.18 8.55
C HIS A 177 -0.22 3.45 8.19
N MET A 178 -1.04 3.38 7.14
CA MET A 178 -1.93 4.47 6.72
C MET A 178 -3.22 3.91 6.11
N SER A 179 -4.37 4.31 6.65
CA SER A 179 -5.68 3.85 6.21
C SER A 179 -5.97 4.24 4.75
N ASN A 180 -6.40 3.27 3.94
CA ASN A 180 -6.85 3.52 2.56
C ASN A 180 -8.21 4.20 2.46
N VAL A 181 -8.91 4.40 3.57
CA VAL A 181 -10.24 5.03 3.62
C VAL A 181 -10.15 6.41 4.25
N LEU A 182 -9.61 6.48 5.46
CA LEU A 182 -9.62 7.70 6.27
C LEU A 182 -8.42 8.59 5.95
N GLY A 183 -7.36 8.02 5.37
CA GLY A 183 -6.07 8.68 5.23
C GLY A 183 -5.28 8.76 6.53
N THR A 184 -5.85 8.35 7.67
CA THR A 184 -5.20 8.33 8.99
C THR A 184 -3.86 7.62 8.93
N VAL A 185 -2.81 8.28 9.43
CA VAL A 185 -1.50 7.66 9.68
C VAL A 185 -1.49 7.14 11.11
N THR A 186 -1.18 5.85 11.29
CA THR A 186 -1.10 5.26 12.63
C THR A 186 0.20 5.64 13.32
N PRO A 187 0.25 5.76 14.67
CA PRO A 187 1.47 6.08 15.41
C PRO A 187 2.44 4.88 15.45
N ALA A 188 3.08 4.60 14.31
CA ALA A 188 3.82 3.36 14.04
C ALA A 188 4.92 3.08 15.07
N GLU A 189 5.73 4.10 15.43
CA GLU A 189 6.79 3.96 16.43
C GLU A 189 6.22 3.53 17.80
N ARG A 190 5.10 4.12 18.23
CA ARG A 190 4.46 3.78 19.49
C ARG A 190 3.87 2.37 19.46
N ILE A 191 3.27 1.97 18.34
CA ILE A 191 2.76 0.61 18.13
C ILE A 191 3.89 -0.41 18.30
N VAL A 192 5.04 -0.18 17.66
CA VAL A 192 6.20 -1.06 17.75
C VAL A 192 6.72 -1.14 19.18
N GLN A 193 6.96 0.00 19.83
CA GLN A 193 7.44 0.04 21.21
C GLN A 193 6.55 -0.77 22.17
N VAL A 194 5.23 -0.58 22.10
CA VAL A 194 4.27 -1.26 22.98
C VAL A 194 4.18 -2.75 22.66
N ALA A 195 4.12 -3.11 21.37
CA ALA A 195 4.02 -4.51 20.94
C ALA A 195 5.25 -5.31 21.36
N HIS A 196 6.45 -4.76 21.11
CA HIS A 196 7.71 -5.39 21.49
C HIS A 196 7.87 -5.52 23.00
N ALA A 197 7.41 -4.55 23.79
CA ALA A 197 7.40 -4.63 25.25
C ALA A 197 6.58 -5.83 25.79
N HIS A 198 5.62 -6.33 25.01
CA HIS A 198 4.81 -7.50 25.33
C HIS A 198 5.24 -8.76 24.54
N GLY A 199 6.38 -8.70 23.83
CA GLY A 199 6.95 -9.82 23.08
C GLY A 199 6.28 -10.12 21.74
N ALA A 200 5.34 -9.27 21.29
CA ALA A 200 4.69 -9.42 19.98
C ALA A 200 5.60 -8.92 18.86
N LYS A 201 5.54 -9.55 17.69
CA LYS A 201 6.13 -9.04 16.45
C LYS A 201 5.20 -8.05 15.76
N VAL A 202 5.73 -7.14 14.94
CA VAL A 202 4.93 -6.12 14.25
C VAL A 202 5.09 -6.21 12.74
N MET A 203 3.96 -6.34 12.05
CA MET A 203 3.84 -6.16 10.62
C MET A 203 3.04 -4.90 10.30
N PHE A 204 3.57 -4.08 9.41
CA PHE A 204 2.83 -2.97 8.83
C PHE A 204 2.36 -3.25 7.40
N ASP A 205 1.06 -3.09 7.15
CA ASP A 205 0.52 -2.84 5.80
C ASP A 205 0.81 -1.39 5.40
N GLY A 206 1.91 -1.23 4.70
CA GLY A 206 2.40 0.02 4.16
C GLY A 206 1.92 0.35 2.76
N SER A 207 0.89 -0.35 2.24
CA SER A 207 0.43 -0.21 0.85
C SER A 207 0.05 1.22 0.47
N GLN A 208 -0.42 2.04 1.42
CA GLN A 208 -0.61 3.48 1.22
C GLN A 208 0.58 4.29 1.71
N ALA A 209 1.09 3.99 2.92
CA ALA A 209 2.13 4.80 3.55
C ALA A 209 3.41 4.93 2.69
N ILE A 210 3.83 3.86 1.98
CA ILE A 210 5.04 3.92 1.12
C ILE A 210 4.92 4.97 -0.02
N VAL A 211 3.69 5.31 -0.41
CA VAL A 211 3.38 6.30 -1.46
C VAL A 211 3.42 7.73 -0.90
N HIS A 212 3.04 7.89 0.36
CA HIS A 212 2.71 9.17 0.97
C HIS A 212 3.72 9.64 2.02
N ARG A 213 4.60 8.74 2.48
CA ARG A 213 5.55 8.97 3.57
C ARG A 213 6.88 8.32 3.23
N LYS A 214 7.96 8.95 3.68
CA LYS A 214 9.27 8.30 3.72
C LYS A 214 9.21 7.18 4.76
N VAL A 215 9.61 5.98 4.37
CA VAL A 215 9.63 4.81 5.25
C VAL A 215 11.07 4.44 5.55
N ASP A 216 11.38 4.28 6.83
CA ASP A 216 12.65 3.76 7.32
C ASP A 216 12.37 2.58 8.24
N VAL A 217 12.46 1.36 7.72
CA VAL A 217 12.12 0.14 8.47
C VAL A 217 13.09 -0.16 9.61
N GLN A 218 14.32 0.38 9.54
CA GLN A 218 15.29 0.28 10.62
C GLN A 218 14.93 1.22 11.77
N ALA A 219 14.59 2.47 11.46
CA ALA A 219 14.19 3.45 12.47
C ALA A 219 12.83 3.11 13.10
N LEU A 220 11.88 2.61 12.30
CA LEU A 220 10.59 2.11 12.78
C LEU A 220 10.72 0.89 13.68
N ASP A 221 11.80 0.12 13.54
CA ASP A 221 12.08 -1.11 14.27
C ASP A 221 10.98 -2.19 14.11
N CYS A 222 10.16 -2.13 13.07
CA CYS A 222 9.16 -3.17 12.79
C CYS A 222 9.81 -4.51 12.37
N ASP A 223 9.03 -5.59 12.32
CA ASP A 223 9.53 -6.93 11.99
C ASP A 223 9.23 -7.33 10.54
N PHE A 224 8.12 -6.82 10.02
CA PHE A 224 7.66 -7.01 8.65
C PHE A 224 7.04 -5.72 8.11
N TYR A 225 7.20 -5.47 6.81
CA TYR A 225 6.59 -4.34 6.14
C TYR A 225 6.17 -4.75 4.72
N VAL A 226 4.90 -4.57 4.39
CA VAL A 226 4.36 -4.98 3.08
C VAL A 226 3.87 -3.78 2.28
N TRP A 227 4.06 -3.83 0.96
CA TRP A 227 3.51 -2.83 0.07
C TRP A 227 3.35 -3.36 -1.36
N THR A 228 2.74 -2.56 -2.25
CA THR A 228 2.41 -2.98 -3.61
C THR A 228 2.83 -1.93 -4.65
N GLY A 229 3.37 -2.40 -5.78
CA GLY A 229 3.96 -1.54 -6.80
C GLY A 229 2.94 -0.64 -7.50
N HIS A 230 1.73 -1.12 -7.74
CA HIS A 230 0.74 -0.39 -8.55
C HIS A 230 0.22 0.90 -7.90
N LYS A 231 0.41 1.06 -6.58
CA LYS A 231 0.12 2.30 -5.86
C LYS A 231 1.31 3.28 -5.86
N LEU A 232 2.54 2.76 -5.89
CA LEU A 232 3.77 3.55 -6.03
C LEU A 232 4.10 3.82 -7.51
N TYR A 233 3.09 4.18 -8.31
CA TYR A 233 3.22 4.50 -9.74
C TYR A 233 3.83 3.40 -10.64
N GLY A 234 4.11 2.22 -10.08
CA GLY A 234 4.71 1.08 -10.75
C GLY A 234 3.67 0.14 -11.37
N PRO A 235 4.12 -0.99 -11.94
CA PRO A 235 3.24 -1.92 -12.64
C PRO A 235 2.29 -2.68 -11.69
N THR A 236 1.24 -3.28 -12.25
CA THR A 236 0.43 -4.30 -11.57
C THR A 236 1.20 -5.61 -11.47
N GLY A 237 0.78 -6.53 -10.60
CA GLY A 237 1.35 -7.88 -10.54
C GLY A 237 2.67 -7.99 -9.79
N ILE A 238 3.09 -6.93 -9.10
CA ILE A 238 4.23 -6.97 -8.20
C ILE A 238 3.97 -6.24 -6.87
N GLY A 239 4.46 -6.83 -5.79
CA GLY A 239 4.49 -6.30 -4.45
C GLY A 239 5.72 -6.77 -3.72
N VAL A 240 5.91 -6.21 -2.53
CA VAL A 240 7.13 -6.40 -1.75
C VAL A 240 6.75 -6.72 -0.31
N LEU A 241 7.41 -7.74 0.22
CA LEU A 241 7.54 -8.00 1.64
C LEU A 241 8.98 -7.67 2.02
N TRP A 242 9.15 -6.69 2.91
CA TRP A 242 10.37 -6.60 3.72
C TRP A 242 10.13 -7.35 5.03
N ALA A 243 11.12 -8.10 5.46
CA ALA A 243 11.12 -8.73 6.77
C ALA A 243 12.56 -8.88 7.26
N ARG A 244 12.75 -8.80 8.57
CA ARG A 244 14.08 -9.03 9.16
C ARG A 244 14.62 -10.38 8.71
N ARG A 245 15.90 -10.41 8.34
CA ARG A 245 16.55 -11.60 7.78
C ARG A 245 16.35 -12.84 8.64
N GLU A 246 16.52 -12.73 9.96
CA GLU A 246 16.38 -13.85 10.89
C GLU A 246 14.95 -14.42 10.92
N LEU A 247 13.93 -13.60 10.65
CA LEU A 247 12.55 -14.05 10.56
C LEU A 247 12.29 -14.78 9.23
N LEU A 248 12.83 -14.28 8.12
CA LEU A 248 12.76 -14.97 6.82
C LEU A 248 13.46 -16.34 6.86
N GLU A 249 14.62 -16.42 7.51
CA GLU A 249 15.37 -17.66 7.67
C GLU A 249 14.59 -18.69 8.51
N ALA A 250 13.96 -18.25 9.61
CA ALA A 250 13.18 -19.11 10.51
C ALA A 250 11.85 -19.60 9.90
N MET A 251 11.19 -18.76 9.11
CA MET A 251 9.88 -19.07 8.51
C MET A 251 9.94 -20.24 7.52
N PRO A 252 9.03 -21.24 7.54
CA PRO A 252 8.96 -22.26 6.49
C PRO A 252 8.55 -21.65 5.14
N PRO A 253 8.87 -22.30 3.99
CA PRO A 253 8.46 -21.80 2.67
C PRO A 253 6.93 -21.72 2.52
N PHE A 254 6.47 -20.85 1.62
CA PHE A 254 5.05 -20.68 1.32
C PHE A 254 4.62 -21.44 0.08
N PHE A 255 5.09 -21.04 -1.10
CA PHE A 255 4.94 -21.80 -2.34
C PHE A 255 6.16 -22.69 -2.57
N GLY A 256 5.93 -23.90 -3.10
CA GLY A 256 6.98 -24.83 -3.51
C GLY A 256 7.08 -24.91 -5.03
N GLY A 257 8.30 -24.94 -5.56
CA GLY A 257 8.52 -24.98 -7.01
C GLY A 257 9.98 -24.83 -7.39
N GLY A 258 10.23 -24.49 -8.65
CA GLY A 258 11.56 -24.08 -9.11
C GLY A 258 12.05 -22.80 -8.41
N ASP A 259 13.34 -22.52 -8.54
CA ASP A 259 14.04 -21.31 -8.04
C ASP A 259 14.14 -21.16 -6.52
N MET A 260 13.14 -21.58 -5.75
CA MET A 260 13.14 -21.55 -4.29
C MET A 260 13.88 -22.72 -3.61
N ILE A 261 14.40 -23.66 -4.41
CA ILE A 261 15.13 -24.85 -3.95
C ILE A 261 16.64 -24.68 -4.06
N SER A 262 17.37 -25.37 -3.17
CA SER A 262 18.82 -25.61 -3.30
C SER A 262 19.07 -27.01 -3.89
N SER A 263 18.33 -28.03 -3.44
CA SER A 263 18.41 -29.40 -3.95
C SER A 263 17.04 -30.09 -3.90
N VAL A 264 16.77 -30.96 -4.87
CA VAL A 264 15.52 -31.75 -4.97
C VAL A 264 15.88 -33.21 -5.28
N THR A 265 15.43 -34.13 -4.43
CA THR A 265 15.36 -35.57 -4.69
C THR A 265 13.92 -36.05 -4.56
N TYR A 266 13.65 -37.32 -4.87
CA TYR A 266 12.31 -37.89 -4.67
C TYR A 266 11.92 -38.00 -3.18
N GLU A 267 12.91 -38.09 -2.28
CA GLU A 267 12.72 -38.27 -0.84
C GLU A 267 12.66 -36.94 -0.09
N LYS A 268 13.41 -35.92 -0.55
CA LYS A 268 13.54 -34.65 0.18
C LYS A 268 13.97 -33.49 -0.73
N SER A 269 13.53 -32.29 -0.35
CA SER A 269 14.04 -31.03 -0.88
C SER A 269 14.72 -30.19 0.21
N THR A 270 15.70 -29.38 -0.19
CA THR A 270 16.29 -28.30 0.60
C THR A 270 16.03 -26.97 -0.08
N TRP A 271 15.98 -25.89 0.70
CA TRP A 271 15.56 -24.57 0.23
C TRP A 271 16.75 -23.69 -0.13
N ALA A 272 16.54 -22.77 -1.07
CA ALA A 272 17.48 -21.69 -1.35
C ALA A 272 17.60 -20.76 -0.13
N GLU A 273 18.64 -19.93 -0.13
CA GLU A 273 18.75 -18.85 0.85
C GLU A 273 17.66 -17.80 0.64
N VAL A 274 17.43 -16.98 1.66
CA VAL A 274 16.52 -15.84 1.56
C VAL A 274 17.15 -14.77 0.64
N PRO A 275 16.38 -14.14 -0.24
CA PRO A 275 14.91 -14.13 -0.29
C PRO A 275 14.30 -15.23 -1.17
N HIS A 276 15.09 -15.90 -2.01
CA HIS A 276 14.61 -16.81 -3.05
C HIS A 276 13.82 -18.01 -2.51
N LYS A 277 14.05 -18.41 -1.25
CA LYS A 277 13.19 -19.35 -0.51
C LYS A 277 11.68 -19.07 -0.63
N PHE A 278 11.29 -17.82 -0.86
CA PHE A 278 9.90 -17.38 -0.95
C PHE A 278 9.46 -16.98 -2.37
N GLU A 279 10.33 -17.12 -3.37
CA GLU A 279 10.09 -16.70 -4.76
C GLU A 279 10.05 -17.94 -5.66
N ALA A 280 8.96 -18.71 -5.55
CA ALA A 280 8.81 -19.97 -6.27
C ALA A 280 8.43 -19.74 -7.75
N GLY A 281 9.23 -20.32 -8.66
CA GLY A 281 9.04 -20.22 -10.10
C GLY A 281 9.42 -18.86 -10.68
N THR A 282 9.18 -18.71 -11.99
CA THR A 282 9.50 -17.47 -12.71
C THR A 282 8.80 -16.26 -12.07
N PRO A 283 9.56 -15.23 -11.64
CA PRO A 283 8.98 -14.05 -11.02
C PRO A 283 8.34 -13.12 -12.07
N ALA A 284 7.69 -12.05 -11.59
CA ALA A 284 7.18 -10.97 -12.43
C ALA A 284 8.35 -10.08 -12.94
N ILE A 285 9.11 -10.60 -13.91
CA ILE A 285 10.41 -10.04 -14.34
C ILE A 285 10.27 -8.60 -14.85
N LEU A 286 9.38 -8.39 -15.81
CA LEU A 286 9.17 -7.07 -16.43
C LEU A 286 8.58 -6.09 -15.42
N GLU A 287 7.72 -6.59 -14.54
CA GLU A 287 7.13 -5.83 -13.45
C GLU A 287 8.18 -5.40 -12.43
N GLY A 288 9.18 -6.24 -12.12
CA GLY A 288 10.34 -5.86 -11.31
C GLY A 288 11.13 -4.72 -11.93
N ILE A 289 11.44 -4.82 -13.22
CA ILE A 289 12.15 -3.77 -13.96
C ILE A 289 11.34 -2.46 -13.96
N GLY A 290 10.03 -2.54 -14.24
CA GLY A 290 9.12 -1.39 -14.20
C GLY A 290 8.96 -0.80 -12.80
N LEU A 291 8.93 -1.63 -11.76
CA LEU A 291 8.87 -1.18 -10.37
C LEU A 291 10.13 -0.42 -9.98
N LYS A 292 11.32 -0.89 -10.38
CA LYS A 292 12.57 -0.15 -10.17
C LYS A 292 12.47 1.26 -10.75
N ALA A 293 12.01 1.40 -12.00
CA ALA A 293 11.85 2.70 -12.62
C ALA A 293 10.85 3.61 -11.88
N ALA A 294 9.82 3.03 -11.25
CA ALA A 294 8.88 3.78 -10.42
C ALA A 294 9.52 4.27 -9.11
N ILE A 295 10.33 3.42 -8.48
CA ILE A 295 11.11 3.77 -7.28
C ILE A 295 12.10 4.89 -7.61
N ASP A 296 12.88 4.74 -8.68
CA ASP A 296 13.85 5.75 -9.14
C ASP A 296 13.14 7.08 -9.42
N TYR A 297 11.94 7.05 -10.04
CA TYR A 297 11.14 8.24 -10.32
C TYR A 297 10.72 8.97 -9.05
N VAL A 298 10.19 8.26 -8.05
CA VAL A 298 9.78 8.82 -6.75
C VAL A 298 11.00 9.38 -6.01
N GLN A 299 12.12 8.67 -6.00
CA GLN A 299 13.35 9.12 -5.35
C GLN A 299 13.96 10.35 -6.02
N ALA A 300 13.89 10.46 -7.35
CA ALA A 300 14.37 11.62 -8.10
C ALA A 300 13.56 12.89 -7.82
N ILE A 301 12.27 12.77 -7.50
CA ILE A 301 11.44 13.90 -7.05
C ILE A 301 11.84 14.32 -5.63
N GLY A 302 12.10 13.34 -4.77
CA GLY A 302 12.48 13.55 -3.37
C GLY A 302 11.26 13.61 -2.43
N TYR A 303 11.38 12.90 -1.30
CA TYR A 303 10.28 12.74 -0.35
C TYR A 303 9.81 14.04 0.30
N ASP A 304 10.71 15.00 0.54
CA ASP A 304 10.34 16.27 1.16
C ASP A 304 9.42 17.09 0.24
N ALA A 305 9.70 17.09 -1.07
CA ALA A 305 8.86 17.76 -2.06
C ALA A 305 7.51 17.04 -2.24
N LEU A 306 7.51 15.71 -2.25
CA LEU A 306 6.28 14.90 -2.29
C LEU A 306 5.39 15.16 -1.07
N ALA A 307 5.96 15.11 0.13
CA ALA A 307 5.24 15.32 1.37
C ALA A 307 4.67 16.74 1.46
N ALA A 308 5.45 17.77 1.09
CA ALA A 308 4.98 19.14 1.06
C ALA A 308 3.83 19.37 0.06
N HIS A 309 3.95 18.80 -1.15
CA HIS A 309 2.89 18.86 -2.17
C HIS A 309 1.61 18.18 -1.69
N GLU A 310 1.72 16.95 -1.18
CA GLU A 310 0.57 16.20 -0.67
C GLU A 310 -0.09 16.87 0.54
N ALA A 311 0.69 17.44 1.46
CA ALA A 311 0.17 18.22 2.58
C ALA A 311 -0.64 19.41 2.07
N SER A 312 -0.12 20.15 1.08
CA SER A 312 -0.82 21.28 0.46
C SER A 312 -2.12 20.86 -0.24
N LEU A 313 -2.12 19.74 -0.95
CA LEU A 313 -3.33 19.19 -1.57
C LEU A 313 -4.35 18.76 -0.51
N THR A 314 -3.90 18.11 0.55
CA THR A 314 -4.77 17.62 1.63
C THR A 314 -5.42 18.78 2.37
N GLU A 315 -4.64 19.80 2.76
CA GLU A 315 -5.14 21.01 3.40
C GLU A 315 -6.19 21.72 2.53
N HIS A 316 -5.87 21.92 1.24
CA HIS A 316 -6.81 22.55 0.30
C HIS A 316 -8.07 21.72 0.10
N ALA A 317 -7.96 20.39 -0.01
CA ALA A 317 -9.11 19.52 -0.13
C ALA A 317 -10.04 19.58 1.09
N LEU A 318 -9.49 19.55 2.30
CA LEU A 318 -10.29 19.68 3.52
C LEU A 318 -11.01 21.03 3.57
N ALA A 319 -10.30 22.12 3.25
CA ALA A 319 -10.87 23.46 3.22
C ALA A 319 -11.96 23.61 2.15
N ARG A 320 -11.72 23.12 0.93
CA ARG A 320 -12.67 23.23 -0.18
C ARG A 320 -13.89 22.34 -0.01
N LEU A 321 -13.71 21.09 0.42
CA LEU A 321 -14.82 20.16 0.62
C LEU A 321 -15.70 20.58 1.81
N ALA A 322 -15.14 21.23 2.82
CA ALA A 322 -15.93 21.79 3.94
C ALA A 322 -16.92 22.89 3.49
N THR A 323 -16.73 23.51 2.32
CA THR A 323 -17.70 24.49 1.78
C THR A 323 -18.83 23.86 0.99
N VAL A 324 -18.80 22.55 0.71
CA VAL A 324 -19.84 21.87 -0.07
C VAL A 324 -21.03 21.58 0.86
N PRO A 325 -22.23 22.13 0.58
CA PRO A 325 -23.40 21.89 1.41
C PRO A 325 -23.73 20.40 1.51
N ASP A 326 -24.18 19.96 2.70
CA ASP A 326 -24.57 18.58 3.00
C ASP A 326 -23.44 17.54 2.90
N LEU A 327 -22.19 17.95 2.64
CA LEU A 327 -21.04 17.06 2.60
C LEU A 327 -20.49 16.80 4.01
N ARG A 328 -20.20 15.53 4.30
CA ARG A 328 -19.53 15.11 5.53
C ARG A 328 -18.31 14.25 5.21
N ILE A 329 -17.14 14.73 5.59
CA ILE A 329 -15.89 13.96 5.54
C ILE A 329 -15.90 12.92 6.66
N ILE A 330 -15.46 11.71 6.34
CA ILE A 330 -15.32 10.60 7.29
C ILE A 330 -13.86 10.50 7.72
N GLY A 331 -13.61 10.65 9.02
CA GLY A 331 -12.26 10.75 9.59
C GLY A 331 -11.71 12.18 9.59
N GLN A 332 -11.28 12.62 10.77
CA GLN A 332 -10.66 13.92 11.05
C GLN A 332 -9.36 13.73 11.87
N ALA A 333 -8.63 12.66 11.59
CA ALA A 333 -7.36 12.36 12.25
C ALA A 333 -6.39 13.53 12.10
N GLN A 334 -5.59 13.77 13.13
CA GLN A 334 -4.63 14.88 13.16
C GLN A 334 -3.54 14.71 12.10
N ASP A 335 -3.00 13.49 11.98
CA ASP A 335 -2.08 13.11 10.91
C ASP A 335 -2.78 12.23 9.86
N ARG A 336 -2.73 12.70 8.62
CA ARG A 336 -3.32 12.01 7.48
C ARG A 336 -2.54 12.27 6.19
N GLY A 337 -2.68 11.35 5.24
CA GLY A 337 -2.31 11.60 3.84
C GLY A 337 -3.50 12.01 2.98
N GLY A 338 -3.23 12.11 1.67
CA GLY A 338 -4.12 12.62 0.62
C GLY A 338 -5.25 11.67 0.23
N VAL A 339 -5.94 11.09 1.20
CA VAL A 339 -7.11 10.23 1.01
C VAL A 339 -8.28 10.82 1.79
N VAL A 340 -9.37 11.15 1.11
CA VAL A 340 -10.54 11.80 1.69
C VAL A 340 -11.80 11.00 1.33
N SER A 341 -12.35 10.30 2.33
CA SER A 341 -13.66 9.67 2.23
C SER A 341 -14.76 10.64 2.69
N PHE A 342 -15.90 10.64 2.01
CA PHE A 342 -17.02 11.52 2.32
C PHE A 342 -18.37 10.91 1.92
N VAL A 343 -19.43 11.47 2.49
CA VAL A 343 -20.83 11.27 2.11
C VAL A 343 -21.47 12.61 1.78
N LEU A 344 -22.54 12.62 0.98
CA LEU A 344 -23.19 13.84 0.50
C LEU A 344 -24.70 13.77 0.71
N GLY A 345 -25.20 14.37 1.78
CA GLY A 345 -26.62 14.39 2.14
C GLY A 345 -27.24 13.00 2.12
N LYS A 346 -28.30 12.82 1.31
CA LYS A 346 -28.99 11.54 1.09
C LYS A 346 -28.52 10.79 -0.16
N ALA A 347 -27.57 11.34 -0.93
CA ALA A 347 -27.12 10.73 -2.17
C ALA A 347 -26.30 9.46 -1.87
N HIS A 348 -26.61 8.36 -2.56
CA HIS A 348 -25.81 7.15 -2.45
C HIS A 348 -24.41 7.38 -3.07
N ALA A 349 -23.37 6.84 -2.46
CA ALA A 349 -21.99 7.03 -2.91
C ALA A 349 -21.80 6.64 -4.40
N HIS A 350 -22.48 5.58 -4.85
CA HIS A 350 -22.44 5.12 -6.24
C HIS A 350 -23.01 6.15 -7.22
N ASP A 351 -24.09 6.84 -6.83
CA ASP A 351 -24.67 7.90 -7.66
C ASP A 351 -23.75 9.11 -7.72
N VAL A 352 -23.15 9.49 -6.58
CA VAL A 352 -22.15 10.55 -6.51
C VAL A 352 -20.99 10.27 -7.46
N ALA A 353 -20.39 9.07 -7.38
CA ALA A 353 -19.30 8.69 -8.27
C ALA A 353 -19.71 8.65 -9.74
N THR A 354 -20.90 8.13 -10.06
CA THR A 354 -21.42 8.06 -11.44
C THR A 354 -21.63 9.46 -12.03
N LEU A 355 -22.19 10.39 -11.27
CA LEU A 355 -22.42 11.76 -11.73
C LEU A 355 -21.13 12.59 -11.80
N LEU A 356 -20.13 12.32 -10.95
CA LEU A 356 -18.79 12.90 -11.07
C LEU A 356 -18.05 12.36 -12.31
N ASP A 357 -18.19 11.08 -12.65
CA ASP A 357 -17.60 10.51 -13.87
C ASP A 357 -18.18 11.16 -15.14
N ARG A 358 -19.47 11.51 -15.15
CA ARG A 358 -20.08 12.35 -16.22
C ARG A 358 -19.47 13.76 -16.32
N GLN A 359 -18.71 14.16 -15.31
CA GLN A 359 -17.96 15.41 -15.26
C GLN A 359 -16.47 15.23 -15.54
N GLY A 360 -16.01 14.02 -15.85
CA GLY A 360 -14.60 13.70 -16.08
C GLY A 360 -13.81 13.44 -14.80
N ILE A 361 -14.48 13.37 -13.64
CA ILE A 361 -13.85 13.24 -12.32
C ILE A 361 -13.96 11.79 -11.84
N ALA A 362 -12.82 11.11 -11.78
CA ALA A 362 -12.73 9.75 -11.30
C ALA A 362 -12.53 9.71 -9.79
N VAL A 363 -13.54 9.27 -9.06
CA VAL A 363 -13.50 8.92 -7.63
C VAL A 363 -13.97 7.48 -7.46
N ARG A 364 -13.82 6.91 -6.26
CA ARG A 364 -14.34 5.57 -5.95
C ARG A 364 -15.52 5.63 -5.01
N ALA A 365 -16.48 4.73 -5.19
CA ALA A 365 -17.58 4.51 -4.26
C ALA A 365 -17.59 3.07 -3.74
N GLY A 366 -18.10 2.87 -2.53
CA GLY A 366 -18.31 1.56 -1.92
C GLY A 366 -17.66 1.43 -0.54
N HIS A 367 -17.30 0.21 -0.17
CA HIS A 367 -16.69 -0.13 1.12
C HIS A 367 -15.16 0.01 1.12
N HIS A 368 -14.55 0.22 -0.06
CA HIS A 368 -13.09 0.34 -0.25
C HIS A 368 -12.29 -0.83 0.34
N CYS A 369 -12.87 -2.02 0.33
CA CYS A 369 -12.31 -3.22 0.97
C CYS A 369 -12.00 -3.00 2.47
N ALA A 370 -12.84 -2.23 3.17
CA ALA A 370 -12.74 -1.96 4.61
C ALA A 370 -14.15 -1.93 5.22
N GLU A 371 -14.99 -2.91 4.87
CA GLU A 371 -16.39 -3.00 5.28
C GLU A 371 -16.60 -2.94 6.81
N PRO A 372 -15.79 -3.59 7.67
CA PRO A 372 -15.91 -3.41 9.12
C PRO A 372 -15.79 -1.95 9.58
N LEU A 373 -14.95 -1.16 8.90
CA LEU A 373 -14.79 0.26 9.18
C LEU A 373 -16.04 1.06 8.78
N MET A 374 -16.69 0.69 7.68
CA MET A 374 -17.96 1.30 7.26
C MET A 374 -19.04 1.08 8.34
N HIS A 375 -19.17 -0.15 8.83
CA HIS A 375 -20.09 -0.48 9.92
C HIS A 375 -19.78 0.28 11.22
N ARG A 376 -18.49 0.45 11.57
CA ARG A 376 -18.07 1.25 12.73
C ARG A 376 -18.53 2.71 12.66
N PHE A 377 -18.62 3.28 11.45
CA PHE A 377 -19.14 4.63 11.23
C PHE A 377 -20.64 4.69 10.94
N GLY A 378 -21.34 3.55 10.97
CA GLY A 378 -22.77 3.46 10.67
C GLY A 378 -23.11 3.81 9.22
N LEU A 379 -22.23 3.44 8.29
CA LEU A 379 -22.38 3.73 6.86
C LEU A 379 -22.37 2.44 6.05
N ASP A 380 -23.15 2.41 4.97
CA ASP A 380 -23.10 1.33 3.99
C ASP A 380 -21.98 1.56 2.96
N SER A 381 -21.72 2.82 2.60
CA SER A 381 -20.68 3.17 1.64
C SER A 381 -20.26 4.62 1.75
N THR A 382 -19.06 4.93 1.25
CA THR A 382 -18.57 6.30 1.07
C THR A 382 -18.09 6.52 -0.36
N ALA A 383 -18.09 7.78 -0.80
CA ALA A 383 -17.25 8.20 -1.92
C ALA A 383 -15.86 8.52 -1.39
N ARG A 384 -14.82 8.31 -2.21
CA ARG A 384 -13.42 8.54 -1.85
C ARG A 384 -12.68 9.21 -2.98
N ALA A 385 -12.11 10.39 -2.69
CA ALA A 385 -11.12 11.04 -3.51
C ALA A 385 -9.72 10.79 -2.91
N SER A 386 -8.75 10.47 -3.76
CA SER A 386 -7.38 10.15 -3.33
C SER A 386 -6.36 10.67 -4.33
N PHE A 387 -5.33 11.31 -3.80
CA PHE A 387 -4.41 12.14 -4.56
C PHE A 387 -3.14 11.36 -4.93
N GLY A 388 -2.54 11.70 -6.07
CA GLY A 388 -1.20 11.28 -6.44
C GLY A 388 -0.28 12.49 -6.60
N VAL A 389 1.00 12.26 -6.86
CA VAL A 389 1.98 13.34 -7.07
C VAL A 389 1.58 14.31 -8.19
N TYR A 390 0.84 13.81 -9.18
CA TYR A 390 0.35 14.57 -10.33
C TYR A 390 -0.94 15.35 -10.08
N THR A 391 -1.58 15.20 -8.91
CA THR A 391 -2.83 15.89 -8.59
C THR A 391 -2.59 17.39 -8.37
N THR A 392 -3.54 18.24 -8.77
CA THR A 392 -3.45 19.71 -8.61
C THR A 392 -4.58 20.28 -7.75
N HIS A 393 -4.38 21.49 -7.21
CA HIS A 393 -5.44 22.23 -6.51
C HIS A 393 -6.67 22.47 -7.40
N ALA A 394 -6.47 22.75 -8.70
CA ALA A 394 -7.56 22.95 -9.64
C ALA A 394 -8.42 21.68 -9.85
N GLU A 395 -7.82 20.50 -9.77
CA GLU A 395 -8.53 19.22 -9.82
C GLU A 395 -9.39 18.99 -8.56
N ILE A 396 -8.92 19.47 -7.40
CA ILE A 396 -9.70 19.46 -6.15
C ILE A 396 -10.85 20.48 -6.21
N ASP A 397 -10.63 21.66 -6.79
CA ASP A 397 -11.69 22.64 -7.02
C ASP A 397 -12.76 22.08 -7.97
N ALA A 398 -12.35 21.41 -9.04
CA ALA A 398 -13.27 20.73 -9.96
C ALA A 398 -14.09 19.65 -9.25
N LEU A 399 -13.50 18.91 -8.30
CA LEU A 399 -14.22 17.97 -7.44
C LEU A 399 -15.27 18.68 -6.58
N ALA A 400 -14.90 19.74 -5.86
CA ALA A 400 -15.83 20.48 -5.00
C ALA A 400 -17.01 21.05 -5.79
N ASP A 401 -16.74 21.70 -6.92
CA ASP A 401 -17.77 22.24 -7.81
C ASP A 401 -18.64 21.13 -8.41
N GLY A 402 -18.03 19.99 -8.74
CA GLY A 402 -18.73 18.81 -9.22
C GLY A 402 -19.70 18.24 -8.18
N LEU A 403 -19.30 18.22 -6.92
CA LEU A 403 -20.12 17.75 -5.79
C LEU A 403 -21.28 18.68 -5.51
N VAL A 404 -21.11 20.01 -5.63
CA VAL A 404 -22.23 20.96 -5.54
C VAL A 404 -23.29 20.66 -6.61
N ARG A 405 -22.87 20.43 -7.86
CA ARG A 405 -23.81 20.05 -8.94
C ARG A 405 -24.50 18.71 -8.70
N VAL A 406 -23.78 17.73 -8.14
CA VAL A 406 -24.37 16.44 -7.75
C VAL A 406 -25.40 16.63 -6.65
N ARG A 407 -25.08 17.42 -5.63
CA ARG A 407 -25.98 17.73 -4.52
C ARG A 407 -27.26 18.38 -5.03
N ASP A 408 -27.14 19.37 -5.92
CA ASP A 408 -28.30 20.08 -6.51
C ASP A 408 -29.16 19.19 -7.42
N PHE A 409 -28.62 18.09 -7.95
CA PHE A 409 -29.41 17.10 -8.69
C PHE A 409 -30.31 16.26 -7.76
N PHE A 410 -29.94 16.11 -6.49
CA PHE A 410 -30.69 15.34 -5.48
C PHE A 410 -31.46 16.20 -4.46
N ALA A 411 -31.26 17.52 -4.48
CA ALA A 411 -32.02 18.49 -3.71
C ALA A 411 -33.40 18.72 -4.33
#